data_AF-A0A7C8F0T3-F1
#
_entry.id   AF-A0A7C8F0T3-F1
#
_cell.length_a   1.000
_cell.length_b   1.000
_cell.length_c   1.000
_cell.angle_alpha   90.00
_cell.angle_beta   90.00
_cell.angle_gamma   90.00
#
_symmetry.space_group_name_H-M   'P 1'
#
loop_
_entity.id
_entity.type
_entity.pdbx_description
1 polymer ?
#
loop_
_entity_poly.entity_id
_entity_poly.type
_entity_poly.pdbx_seq_one_letter_code
_entity_poly.pdbx_strand_id
1 'polypeptide(L)'
;MANFDPAFEIMIQNEGGYRLVNVHGDHGGQTYAGIARNSHPNWAGWRYIDTGDMQHPELSTLVRDFYKSQFWDKIAGEKINSQKVAEAIFDFGVNAGVTTAAKLVQRVVGSAQDGSIGPITIGKLNSMEESQFIARYAIAKIARYAEICNKDRSQSKFLLGWINRTIKGLA
;
A
#
# COMPACT_ATOMS: atom_id res chain seq x y z
N MET A 1 -5.28 18.43 4.07
CA MET A 1 -5.68 17.05 4.37
C MET A 1 -5.64 16.28 3.07
N ALA A 2 -5.01 15.11 3.07
CA ALA A 2 -4.79 14.33 1.86
C ALA A 2 -6.10 13.73 1.34
N ASN A 3 -6.21 13.59 0.02
CA ASN A 3 -7.36 13.04 -0.68
C ASN A 3 -7.03 11.63 -1.19
N PHE A 4 -7.95 10.71 -0.92
CA PHE A 4 -7.85 9.31 -1.33
C PHE A 4 -7.90 9.12 -2.85
N ASP A 5 -8.79 9.81 -3.55
CA ASP A 5 -9.03 9.54 -4.97
C ASP A 5 -7.78 9.69 -5.85
N PRO A 6 -7.03 10.81 -5.81
CA PRO A 6 -5.79 10.91 -6.58
C PRO A 6 -4.71 9.91 -6.13
N ALA A 7 -4.64 9.62 -4.82
CA ALA A 7 -3.70 8.63 -4.30
C ALA A 7 -4.01 7.21 -4.80
N PHE A 8 -5.30 6.87 -4.89
CA PHE A 8 -5.77 5.60 -5.42
C PHE A 8 -5.45 5.46 -6.91
N GLU A 9 -5.66 6.49 -7.73
CA GLU A 9 -5.35 6.42 -9.16
C GLU A 9 -3.86 6.16 -9.44
N ILE A 10 -2.97 6.77 -8.66
CA ILE A 10 -1.52 6.52 -8.77
C ILE A 10 -1.19 5.09 -8.31
N MET A 11 -1.71 4.69 -7.15
CA MET A 11 -1.45 3.38 -6.56
C MET A 11 -1.95 2.24 -7.47
N ILE A 12 -3.17 2.32 -7.99
CA ILE A 12 -3.74 1.24 -8.78
C ILE A 12 -2.97 1.02 -10.08
N GLN A 13 -2.37 2.07 -10.65
CA GLN A 13 -1.44 1.94 -11.79
C GLN A 13 -0.16 1.19 -11.39
N ASN A 14 0.40 1.48 -10.22
CA ASN A 14 1.58 0.77 -9.69
C ASN A 14 1.27 -0.71 -9.40
N GLU A 15 0.05 -1.02 -8.98
CA GLU A 15 -0.43 -2.39 -8.72
C GLU A 15 -0.68 -3.19 -10.02
N GLY A 16 -0.68 -2.53 -11.18
CA GLY A 16 -0.88 -3.16 -12.49
C GLY A 16 -2.27 -2.95 -13.09
N GLY A 17 -3.12 -2.15 -12.44
CA GLY A 17 -4.43 -1.71 -12.91
C GLY A 17 -5.52 -2.77 -12.78
N TYR A 18 -6.66 -2.48 -13.41
CA TYR A 18 -7.85 -3.35 -13.44
C TYR A 18 -7.63 -4.57 -14.34
N ARG A 19 -6.88 -5.55 -13.86
CA ARG A 19 -6.54 -6.78 -14.60
C ARG A 19 -6.97 -8.01 -13.82
N LEU A 20 -7.61 -8.95 -14.52
CA LEU A 20 -7.84 -10.30 -14.02
C LEU A 20 -6.60 -11.16 -14.34
N VAL A 21 -5.98 -11.71 -13.30
CA VAL A 21 -4.86 -12.64 -13.41
C VAL A 21 -5.30 -13.97 -12.82
N ASN A 22 -5.02 -15.06 -13.54
CA ASN A 22 -5.23 -16.41 -13.07
C ASN A 22 -3.88 -17.12 -13.05
N VAL A 23 -3.32 -17.33 -11.86
CA VAL A 23 -2.01 -17.99 -11.72
C VAL A 23 -2.25 -19.48 -11.52
N HIS A 24 -2.01 -20.27 -12.58
CA HIS A 24 -2.13 -21.72 -12.50
C HIS A 24 -1.10 -22.29 -11.51
N GLY A 25 -1.57 -22.98 -10.46
CA GLY A 25 -0.74 -23.59 -9.43
C GLY A 25 -0.47 -22.74 -8.18
N ASP A 26 -1.05 -21.54 -8.07
CA ASP A 26 -0.89 -20.67 -6.89
C ASP A 26 -2.03 -20.85 -5.86
N HIS A 27 -1.69 -20.60 -4.59
CA HIS A 27 -2.60 -20.65 -3.44
C HIS A 27 -3.55 -19.43 -3.37
N GLY A 28 -3.38 -18.41 -4.23
CA GLY A 28 -4.17 -17.18 -4.25
C GLY A 28 -5.47 -17.22 -5.07
N GLY A 29 -5.57 -18.15 -6.03
CA GLY A 29 -6.70 -18.22 -6.96
C GLY A 29 -6.69 -17.06 -7.97
N GLN A 30 -7.88 -16.70 -8.48
CA GLN A 30 -8.05 -15.53 -9.35
C GLN A 30 -7.77 -14.23 -8.58
N THR A 31 -7.03 -13.31 -9.19
CA THR A 31 -6.77 -11.97 -8.65
C THR A 31 -7.29 -10.92 -9.62
N TYR A 32 -8.15 -10.02 -9.16
CA TYR A 32 -8.62 -8.90 -9.97
C TYR A 32 -8.18 -7.58 -9.33
N ALA A 33 -7.45 -6.76 -10.09
CA ALA A 33 -6.98 -5.46 -9.62
C ALA A 33 -6.23 -5.53 -8.27
N GLY A 34 -5.40 -6.56 -8.08
CA GLY A 34 -4.68 -6.83 -6.82
C GLY A 34 -5.50 -7.54 -5.73
N ILE A 35 -6.82 -7.67 -5.89
CA ILE A 35 -7.70 -8.34 -4.92
C ILE A 35 -7.72 -9.84 -5.20
N ALA A 36 -7.06 -10.62 -4.33
CA ALA A 36 -7.00 -12.08 -4.46
C ALA A 36 -8.26 -12.77 -3.89
N ARG A 37 -8.84 -13.69 -4.66
CA ARG A 37 -10.08 -14.40 -4.30
C ARG A 37 -9.95 -15.22 -3.03
N ASN A 38 -8.82 -15.90 -2.83
CA ASN A 38 -8.66 -16.75 -1.66
C ASN A 38 -8.48 -15.94 -0.36
N SER A 39 -7.91 -14.74 -0.45
CA SER A 39 -7.78 -13.82 0.68
C SER A 39 -9.08 -13.04 0.95
N HIS A 40 -9.88 -12.80 -0.09
CA HIS A 40 -11.10 -12.01 -0.04
C HIS A 40 -12.28 -12.72 -0.73
N PRO A 41 -12.68 -13.92 -0.27
CA PRO A 41 -13.67 -14.74 -0.99
C PRO A 41 -15.05 -14.10 -1.04
N ASN A 42 -15.36 -13.24 -0.06
CA ASN A 42 -16.65 -12.56 0.07
C ASN A 42 -16.66 -11.16 -0.57
N TRP A 43 -15.62 -10.77 -1.31
CA TRP A 43 -15.62 -9.48 -1.99
C TRP A 43 -16.70 -9.45 -3.08
N ALA A 44 -17.61 -8.47 -3.01
CA ALA A 44 -18.80 -8.41 -3.87
C ALA A 44 -18.46 -8.31 -5.37
N GLY A 45 -17.27 -7.80 -5.72
CA GLY A 45 -16.82 -7.67 -7.11
C GLY A 45 -16.71 -9.01 -7.84
N TRP A 46 -16.55 -10.12 -7.11
CA TRP A 46 -16.50 -11.46 -7.70
C TRP A 46 -17.71 -11.81 -8.54
N ARG A 47 -18.91 -11.30 -8.20
CA ARG A 47 -20.13 -11.55 -8.99
C ARG A 47 -19.98 -11.09 -10.44
N TYR A 48 -19.29 -9.97 -10.68
CA TYR A 48 -19.06 -9.42 -12.01
C TYR A 48 -17.97 -10.16 -12.77
N ILE A 49 -16.94 -10.60 -12.04
CA ILE A 49 -15.88 -11.42 -12.62
C ILE A 49 -16.43 -12.76 -13.08
N ASP A 50 -17.30 -13.40 -12.28
CA ASP A 50 -17.87 -14.70 -12.59
C ASP A 50 -18.87 -14.65 -13.75
N THR A 51 -19.60 -13.53 -13.91
CA THR A 51 -20.51 -13.33 -15.06
C THR A 51 -19.81 -12.81 -16.30
N GLY A 52 -18.51 -12.46 -16.21
CA GLY A 52 -17.74 -11.86 -17.30
C GLY A 52 -18.03 -10.37 -17.55
N ASP A 53 -18.84 -9.73 -16.71
CA ASP A 53 -19.22 -8.31 -16.84
C ASP A 53 -18.18 -7.38 -16.18
N MET A 54 -16.94 -7.45 -16.65
CA MET A 54 -15.82 -6.69 -16.07
C MET A 54 -15.84 -5.18 -16.40
N GLN A 55 -16.79 -4.74 -17.23
CA GLN A 55 -16.95 -3.32 -17.60
C GLN A 55 -18.03 -2.62 -16.77
N HIS A 56 -18.71 -3.35 -15.90
CA HIS A 56 -19.76 -2.78 -15.06
C HIS A 56 -19.21 -1.63 -14.18
N PRO A 57 -19.82 -0.43 -14.18
CA PRO A 57 -19.32 0.72 -13.42
C PRO A 57 -19.19 0.48 -11.91
N GLU A 58 -20.03 -0.39 -11.34
CA GLU A 58 -19.93 -0.76 -9.93
C GLU A 58 -18.66 -1.55 -9.60
N LEU A 59 -18.10 -2.31 -10.54
CA LEU A 59 -16.89 -3.11 -10.27
C LEU A 59 -15.69 -2.23 -9.93
N SER A 60 -15.49 -1.12 -10.64
CA SER A 60 -14.42 -0.17 -10.33
C SER A 60 -14.65 0.53 -8.99
N THR A 61 -15.91 0.83 -8.65
CA THR A 61 -16.29 1.37 -7.34
C THR A 61 -15.96 0.39 -6.22
N LEU A 62 -16.29 -0.89 -6.39
CA LEU A 62 -15.99 -1.95 -5.42
C LEU A 62 -14.49 -2.16 -5.20
N VAL A 63 -13.66 -1.96 -6.23
CA VAL A 63 -12.19 -1.98 -6.08
C VAL A 63 -11.75 -0.76 -5.27
N ARG A 64 -12.22 0.44 -5.63
CA ARG A 64 -11.90 1.68 -4.93
C ARG A 64 -12.23 1.59 -3.43
N ASP A 65 -13.44 1.14 -3.10
CA ASP A 65 -13.91 1.00 -1.71
C ASP A 65 -13.10 -0.05 -0.93
N PHE A 66 -12.70 -1.12 -1.60
CA PHE A 66 -11.79 -2.10 -1.02
C PHE A 66 -10.48 -1.45 -0.61
N TYR A 67 -9.83 -0.69 -1.50
CA TYR A 67 -8.56 -0.04 -1.18
C TYR A 67 -8.70 1.07 -0.13
N LYS A 68 -9.82 1.81 -0.14
CA LYS A 68 -10.11 2.81 0.88
C LYS A 68 -10.17 2.17 2.26
N SER A 69 -11.04 1.17 2.42
CA SER A 69 -11.29 0.53 3.71
C SER A 69 -10.12 -0.33 4.20
N GLN A 70 -9.46 -1.05 3.30
CA GLN A 70 -8.41 -2.00 3.68
C GLN A 70 -7.05 -1.35 3.94
N PHE A 71 -6.80 -0.17 3.37
CA PHE A 71 -5.49 0.47 3.41
C PHE A 71 -5.57 1.95 3.81
N TRP A 72 -6.28 2.79 3.05
CA TRP A 72 -6.27 4.26 3.26
C TRP A 72 -6.81 4.66 4.64
N ASP A 73 -7.96 4.12 5.03
CA ASP A 73 -8.60 4.45 6.30
C ASP A 73 -7.77 3.92 7.47
N LYS A 74 -7.10 2.77 7.30
CA LYS A 74 -6.24 2.17 8.34
C LYS A 74 -4.94 2.95 8.57
N ILE A 75 -4.48 3.75 7.61
CA ILE A 75 -3.38 4.70 7.80
C ILE A 75 -3.88 6.09 8.22
N ALA A 76 -5.18 6.25 8.45
CA ALA A 76 -5.85 7.53 8.69
C ALA A 76 -5.46 8.59 7.65
N GLY A 77 -5.42 8.21 6.37
CA GLY A 77 -4.85 9.03 5.29
C GLY A 77 -5.45 10.44 5.19
N GLU A 78 -6.76 10.58 5.41
CA GLU A 78 -7.45 11.88 5.42
C GLU A 78 -6.90 12.83 6.50
N LYS A 79 -6.35 12.31 7.60
CA LYS A 79 -5.78 13.10 8.70
C LYS A 79 -4.33 13.54 8.46
N ILE A 80 -3.71 13.09 7.36
CA ILE A 80 -2.35 13.48 6.98
C ILE A 80 -2.43 14.79 6.17
N ASN A 81 -1.62 15.78 6.53
CA ASN A 81 -1.68 17.09 5.91
C ASN A 81 -1.10 17.09 4.49
N SER A 82 0.04 16.42 4.30
CA SER A 82 0.72 16.29 3.02
C SER A 82 0.15 15.14 2.20
N GLN A 83 -0.22 15.45 0.96
CA GLN A 83 -0.67 14.47 -0.03
C GLN A 83 0.44 13.46 -0.35
N LYS A 84 1.66 13.94 -0.61
CA LYS A 84 2.82 13.12 -0.96
C LYS A 84 3.19 12.14 0.14
N VAL A 85 3.10 12.58 1.41
CA VAL A 85 3.31 11.71 2.58
C VAL A 85 2.25 10.62 2.65
N ALA A 86 0.97 10.97 2.50
CA ALA A 86 -0.13 10.01 2.54
C ALA A 86 -0.01 8.96 1.43
N GLU A 87 0.29 9.40 0.20
CA GLU A 87 0.53 8.54 -0.96
C GLU A 87 1.69 7.56 -0.73
N ALA A 88 2.83 8.05 -0.22
CA ALA A 88 3.99 7.20 0.06
C ALA A 88 3.72 6.13 1.12
N ILE A 89 2.92 6.46 2.14
CA ILE A 89 2.52 5.51 3.19
C ILE A 89 1.50 4.50 2.65
N PHE A 90 0.53 4.97 1.87
CA PHE A 90 -0.53 4.16 1.27
C PHE A 90 0.02 3.13 0.29
N ASP A 91 0.82 3.56 -0.70
CA ASP A 91 1.45 2.69 -1.71
C ASP A 91 2.30 1.60 -1.05
N PHE A 92 3.12 1.98 -0.05
CA PHE A 92 3.91 1.00 0.70
C PHE A 92 3.03 0.08 1.56
N GLY A 93 1.93 0.58 2.11
CA GLY A 93 0.96 -0.21 2.87
C GLY A 93 0.28 -1.27 2.03
N VAL A 94 -0.02 -0.98 0.76
CA VAL A 94 -0.52 -1.96 -0.22
C VAL A 94 0.54 -3.03 -0.48
N ASN A 95 1.79 -2.63 -0.71
CA ASN A 95 2.86 -3.57 -1.05
C ASN A 95 3.36 -4.44 0.13
N ALA A 96 3.46 -3.88 1.33
CA ALA A 96 4.14 -4.49 2.47
C ALA A 96 3.22 -4.75 3.69
N GLY A 97 1.93 -4.41 3.56
CA GLY A 97 0.94 -4.47 4.63
C GLY A 97 0.91 -3.21 5.49
N VAL A 98 -0.29 -2.80 5.89
CA VAL A 98 -0.53 -1.56 6.67
C VAL A 98 0.23 -1.53 7.99
N THR A 99 0.23 -2.64 8.75
CA THR A 99 0.93 -2.72 10.04
C THR A 99 2.43 -2.48 9.88
N THR A 100 3.02 -3.01 8.81
CA THR A 100 4.43 -2.80 8.47
C THR A 100 4.69 -1.34 8.16
N ALA A 101 3.90 -0.75 7.27
CA ALA A 101 4.01 0.66 6.88
C ALA A 101 3.90 1.57 8.12
N ALA A 102 2.89 1.35 8.96
CA ALA A 102 2.66 2.09 10.19
C ALA A 102 3.87 2.01 11.15
N LYS A 103 4.47 0.83 11.35
CA LYS A 103 5.68 0.71 12.19
C LYS A 103 6.86 1.51 11.64
N LEU A 104 7.04 1.58 10.33
CA LEU A 104 8.08 2.41 9.73
C LEU A 104 7.78 3.90 9.89
N VAL A 105 6.52 4.33 9.71
CA VAL A 105 6.09 5.71 10.01
C VAL A 105 6.44 6.06 11.45
N GLN A 106 6.04 5.20 12.40
CA GLN A 106 6.26 5.39 13.83
C GLN A 106 7.74 5.47 14.18
N ARG A 107 8.58 4.64 13.57
CA ARG A 107 10.04 4.69 13.69
C ARG A 107 10.59 6.04 13.21
N VAL A 108 10.16 6.52 12.05
CA VAL A 108 10.64 7.78 11.45
C VAL A 108 10.26 9.00 12.30
N VAL A 109 9.01 9.06 12.76
CA VAL A 109 8.50 10.20 13.54
C VAL A 109 8.83 10.10 15.04
N GLY A 110 9.45 9.01 15.49
CA GLY A 110 9.83 8.79 16.88
C GLY A 110 8.63 8.58 17.80
N SER A 111 7.68 7.72 17.41
CA SER A 111 6.56 7.27 18.26
C SER A 111 6.65 5.77 18.57
N ALA A 112 5.83 5.29 19.52
CA ALA A 112 5.77 3.87 19.84
C ALA A 112 5.41 3.06 18.59
N GLN A 113 6.15 1.98 18.32
CA GLN A 113 6.00 1.16 17.11
C GLN A 113 4.91 0.07 17.27
N ASP A 114 3.69 0.47 17.61
CA ASP A 114 2.55 -0.45 17.81
C ASP A 114 1.90 -0.92 16.48
N GLY A 115 2.23 -0.29 15.35
CA GLY A 115 1.71 -0.61 14.03
C GLY A 115 0.33 -0.06 13.71
N SER A 116 -0.18 0.89 14.48
CA SER A 116 -1.43 1.61 14.23
C SER A 116 -1.19 3.12 14.17
N ILE A 117 -1.64 3.79 13.08
CA ILE A 117 -1.48 5.24 12.94
C ILE A 117 -2.59 5.96 13.72
N GLY A 118 -2.33 6.17 15.02
CA GLY A 118 -3.22 6.90 15.93
C GLY A 118 -2.94 8.41 15.99
N PRO A 119 -3.69 9.17 16.82
CA PRO A 119 -3.57 10.62 16.92
C PRO A 119 -2.15 11.12 17.26
N ILE A 120 -1.41 10.38 18.09
CA ILE A 120 -0.02 10.73 18.45
C ILE A 120 0.90 10.63 17.23
N THR A 121 0.79 9.55 16.47
CA THR A 121 1.57 9.36 15.24
C THR A 121 1.21 10.42 14.20
N ILE A 122 -0.08 10.72 14.01
CA ILE A 122 -0.56 11.78 13.11
C ILE A 122 0.00 13.16 13.50
N GLY A 123 -0.06 13.52 14.80
CA GLY A 123 0.45 14.80 15.26
C GLY A 123 1.95 14.98 14.97
N LYS A 124 2.74 13.94 15.24
CA LYS A 124 4.19 13.96 14.93
C LYS A 124 4.47 13.96 13.43
N LEU A 125 3.71 13.18 12.67
CA LEU A 125 3.83 13.11 11.21
C LEU A 125 3.54 14.47 10.57
N ASN A 126 2.44 15.11 10.94
CA ASN A 126 2.04 16.42 10.42
C ASN A 126 2.94 17.57 10.86
N SER A 127 3.78 17.37 11.89
CA SER A 127 4.75 18.36 12.36
C SER A 127 6.14 18.18 11.72
N MET A 128 6.39 17.07 11.04
CA MET A 128 7.64 16.81 10.32
C MET A 128 7.59 17.46 8.95
N GLU A 129 8.72 18.04 8.52
CA GLU A 129 8.85 18.57 7.16
C GLU A 129 8.70 17.43 6.13
N GLU A 130 7.99 17.70 5.03
CA GLU A 130 7.61 16.69 4.04
C GLU A 130 8.84 15.98 3.45
N SER A 131 9.83 16.73 2.96
CA SER A 131 11.03 16.17 2.33
C SER A 131 11.85 15.33 3.32
N GLN A 132 11.94 15.77 4.57
CA GLN A 132 12.59 15.05 5.67
C GLN A 132 11.89 13.72 5.94
N PHE A 133 10.55 13.71 6.03
CA PHE A 133 9.81 12.49 6.23
C PHE A 133 10.01 11.53 5.06
N ILE A 134 9.82 12.01 3.82
CA ILE A 134 9.94 11.20 2.60
C ILE A 134 11.32 10.54 2.50
N ALA A 135 12.40 11.30 2.71
CA ALA A 135 13.76 10.78 2.69
C ALA A 135 13.99 9.72 3.79
N ARG A 136 13.58 10.01 5.04
CA ARG A 136 13.75 9.08 6.16
C ARG A 136 12.91 7.81 5.99
N TYR A 137 11.70 7.93 5.44
CA TYR A 137 10.83 6.81 5.17
C TYR A 137 11.38 5.91 4.05
N ALA A 138 11.98 6.49 3.00
CA ALA A 138 12.69 5.71 1.99
C ALA A 138 13.87 4.92 2.58
N ILE A 139 14.69 5.54 3.43
CA ILE A 139 15.78 4.85 4.14
C ILE A 139 15.22 3.71 5.02
N ALA A 140 14.12 3.96 5.74
CA ALA A 140 13.48 2.94 6.56
C ALA A 140 12.96 1.75 5.73
N LYS A 141 12.38 1.99 4.54
CA LYS A 141 11.98 0.94 3.60
C LYS A 141 13.18 0.12 3.11
N ILE A 142 14.27 0.78 2.71
CA ILE A 142 15.50 0.11 2.26
C ILE A 142 16.10 -0.75 3.37
N ALA A 143 16.19 -0.23 4.60
CA ALA A 143 16.66 -0.97 5.75
C ALA A 143 15.83 -2.24 5.99
N ARG A 144 14.49 -2.14 5.89
CA ARG A 144 13.61 -3.30 6.00
C ARG A 144 13.86 -4.34 4.90
N TYR A 145 14.06 -3.92 3.65
CA TYR A 145 14.37 -4.86 2.58
C TYR A 145 15.69 -5.60 2.83
N ALA A 146 16.70 -4.90 3.36
CA ALA A 146 17.95 -5.52 3.77
C ALA A 146 17.72 -6.53 4.92
N GLU A 147 16.89 -6.21 5.92
CA GLU A 147 16.49 -7.14 6.98
C GLU A 147 15.83 -8.42 6.42
N ILE A 148 14.91 -8.27 5.45
CA ILE A 148 14.26 -9.40 4.77
C ILE A 148 15.30 -10.29 4.08
N CYS A 149 16.18 -9.71 3.27
CA CYS A 149 17.22 -10.46 2.55
C CYS A 149 18.28 -11.07 3.47
N ASN A 150 18.55 -10.46 4.63
CA ASN A 150 19.45 -11.01 5.65
C ASN A 150 18.83 -12.22 6.35
N LYS A 151 17.50 -12.20 6.57
CA LYS A 151 16.76 -13.33 7.15
C LYS A 151 16.56 -14.47 6.16
N ASP A 152 16.29 -14.15 4.90
CA ASP A 152 16.13 -15.12 3.80
C ASP A 152 16.86 -14.63 2.55
N ARG A 153 18.02 -15.22 2.28
CA ARG A 153 18.87 -14.84 1.14
C ARG A 153 18.21 -15.09 -0.20
N SER A 154 17.24 -16.00 -0.31
CA SER A 154 16.53 -16.28 -1.56
C SER A 154 15.72 -15.08 -2.08
N GLN A 155 15.39 -14.13 -1.19
CA GLN A 155 14.69 -12.89 -1.54
C GLN A 155 15.57 -11.86 -2.24
N SER A 156 16.90 -12.02 -2.20
CA SER A 156 17.87 -11.05 -2.76
C SER A 156 17.64 -10.75 -4.25
N LYS A 157 17.05 -11.70 -4.99
CA LYS A 157 16.67 -11.54 -6.40
C LYS A 157 15.67 -10.41 -6.64
N PHE A 158 14.88 -10.02 -5.64
CA PHE A 158 13.88 -8.94 -5.74
C PHE A 158 14.39 -7.57 -5.26
N LEU A 159 15.55 -7.52 -4.59
CA LEU A 159 16.04 -6.35 -3.88
C LEU A 159 16.20 -5.12 -4.79
N LEU A 160 16.78 -5.31 -5.98
CA LEU A 160 16.96 -4.21 -6.94
C LEU A 160 15.61 -3.59 -7.34
N GLY A 161 14.59 -4.42 -7.56
CA GLY A 161 13.23 -3.94 -7.87
C GLY A 161 12.63 -3.14 -6.72
N TRP A 162 12.80 -3.60 -5.48
CA TRP A 162 12.33 -2.90 -4.27
C TRP A 162 13.01 -1.53 -4.07
N ILE A 163 14.32 -1.47 -4.31
CA ILE A 163 15.11 -0.22 -4.23
C ILE A 163 14.68 0.75 -5.34
N ASN A 164 14.58 0.29 -6.59
CA ASN A 164 14.19 1.14 -7.71
C ASN A 164 12.79 1.73 -7.52
N ARG A 165 11.82 0.95 -7.05
CA ARG A 165 10.47 1.46 -6.70
C ARG A 165 10.52 2.50 -5.58
N THR A 166 11.38 2.29 -4.58
CA THR A 166 11.53 3.23 -3.47
C THR A 166 12.15 4.55 -3.91
N ILE A 167 13.17 4.52 -4.75
CA ILE A 167 13.86 5.72 -5.26
C ILE A 167 12.98 6.48 -6.24
N LYS A 168 12.19 5.80 -7.09
CA LYS A 168 11.26 6.46 -8.00
C LYS A 168 10.28 7.38 -7.26
N GLY A 169 9.88 7.03 -6.04
CA GLY A 169 8.99 7.88 -5.21
C GLY A 169 9.69 9.07 -4.54
N LEU A 170 11.01 9.22 -4.67
CA LEU A 170 11.77 10.38 -4.17
C LEU A 170 11.92 11.48 -5.22
N ALA A 171 11.96 11.12 -6.50
CA ALA A 171 12.02 12.05 -7.64
C ALA A 171 10.69 12.80 -7.81
#